data_AF-A0A4Q3SVX8-F1
#
_entry.id   AF-A0A4Q3SVX8-F1
#
_cell.length_a   1.000
_cell.length_b   1.000
_cell.length_c   1.000
_cell.angle_alpha   90.00
_cell.angle_beta   90.00
_cell.angle_gamma   90.00
#
_symmetry.space_group_name_H-M   'P 1'
#
loop_
_entity.id
_entity.type
_entity.pdbx_description
1 polymer ?
#
loop_
_entity_poly.entity_id
_entity_poly.type
_entity_poly.pdbx_seq_one_letter_code
_entity_poly.pdbx_strand_id
1 'polypeptide(L)'
;SNWVYEGLMKERSLLTLHADYFTLSGGVERSIYRIARKHAGDQPQGWVCRVSVLHEKTGSESPLKQFAYLLKRIVAANDLPDYDLSYTSTRDGAAAVHFVRRDAAEKAQLKASIQALGESEARLEREEARSDEVEAMFSRRRVATGDR
;
A
#
# COMPACT_ATOMS: atom_id res chain seq x y z
N SER A 1 36.76 -12.36 -23.55
CA SER A 1 36.55 -12.28 -22.08
C SER A 1 35.11 -12.59 -21.75
N ASN A 2 34.82 -13.81 -21.26
CA ASN A 2 33.45 -14.28 -20.99
C ASN A 2 33.05 -14.21 -19.50
N TRP A 3 33.93 -13.67 -18.65
CA TRP A 3 33.78 -13.72 -17.20
C TRP A 3 32.57 -12.93 -16.67
N VAL A 4 32.24 -11.80 -17.31
CA VAL A 4 31.04 -11.00 -16.96
C VAL A 4 29.77 -11.78 -17.30
N TYR A 5 29.72 -12.39 -18.47
CA TYR A 5 28.58 -13.17 -18.95
C TYR A 5 28.37 -14.45 -18.13
N GLU A 6 29.45 -15.16 -17.81
CA GLU A 6 29.41 -16.34 -16.94
C GLU A 6 28.99 -16.00 -15.50
N GLY A 7 29.43 -14.85 -14.98
CA GLY A 7 28.94 -14.32 -13.70
C GLY A 7 27.44 -14.01 -13.75
N LEU A 8 27.00 -13.32 -14.82
CA LEU A 8 25.59 -12.97 -15.04
C LEU A 8 24.67 -14.18 -15.14
N MET A 9 25.10 -15.25 -15.81
CA MET A 9 24.27 -16.45 -16.02
C MET A 9 24.29 -17.41 -14.83
N LYS A 10 25.37 -17.43 -14.04
CA LYS A 10 25.44 -18.21 -12.79
C LYS A 10 24.64 -17.54 -11.67
N GLU A 11 24.66 -16.22 -11.57
CA GLU A 11 23.83 -15.46 -10.62
C GLU A 11 22.48 -15.11 -11.27
N ARG A 12 21.53 -16.05 -11.25
CA ARG A 12 20.12 -15.82 -11.67
C ARG A 12 19.36 -14.84 -10.73
N SER A 13 19.96 -13.73 -10.33
CA SER A 13 19.40 -12.79 -9.34
C SER A 13 19.43 -11.33 -9.79
N LEU A 14 19.56 -11.05 -11.09
CA LEU A 14 19.36 -9.70 -11.60
C LEU A 14 17.91 -9.27 -11.38
N LEU A 15 17.70 -8.37 -10.42
CA LEU A 15 16.41 -7.74 -10.19
C LEU A 15 16.19 -6.67 -11.26
N THR A 16 15.14 -6.82 -12.05
CA THR A 16 14.71 -5.80 -13.00
C THR A 16 14.27 -4.55 -12.23
N LEU A 17 14.93 -3.43 -12.52
CA LEU A 17 14.62 -2.11 -11.97
C LEU A 17 13.55 -1.43 -12.84
N HIS A 18 12.72 -0.60 -12.24
CA HIS A 18 11.79 0.26 -12.95
C HIS A 18 12.56 1.26 -13.83
N ALA A 19 11.98 1.69 -14.96
CA ALA A 19 12.61 2.70 -15.83
C ALA A 19 12.88 4.01 -15.07
N ASP A 20 11.92 4.45 -14.27
CA ASP A 20 12.04 5.67 -13.44
C ASP A 20 13.04 5.53 -12.28
N TYR A 21 13.64 4.36 -12.04
CA TYR A 21 14.73 4.25 -11.06
C TYR A 21 15.87 5.23 -11.33
N PHE A 22 16.15 5.50 -12.61
CA PHE A 22 17.22 6.41 -13.02
C PHE A 22 16.87 7.89 -12.85
N THR A 23 15.60 8.23 -12.60
CA THR A 23 15.19 9.62 -12.31
C THR A 23 15.44 9.99 -10.84
N LEU A 24 15.57 9.00 -9.96
CA LEU A 24 15.91 9.22 -8.54
C LEU A 24 17.25 9.93 -8.42
N SER A 25 17.24 11.12 -7.84
CA SER A 25 18.43 11.98 -7.73
C SER A 25 19.33 11.58 -6.55
N GLY A 26 18.74 11.10 -5.44
CA GLY A 26 19.45 10.76 -4.21
C GLY A 26 20.09 9.38 -4.21
N GLY A 27 21.35 9.31 -3.75
CA GLY A 27 22.03 8.03 -3.53
C GLY A 27 21.32 7.15 -2.49
N VAL A 28 20.79 7.76 -1.43
CA VAL A 28 20.01 7.06 -0.39
C VAL A 28 18.68 6.53 -0.96
N GLU A 29 17.97 7.33 -1.75
CA GLU A 29 16.71 6.92 -2.41
C GLU A 29 16.93 5.70 -3.29
N ARG A 30 17.95 5.74 -4.15
CA ARG A 30 18.32 4.61 -5.00
C ARG A 30 18.67 3.37 -4.17
N SER A 31 19.42 3.54 -3.08
CA SER A 31 19.75 2.43 -2.17
C SER A 31 18.52 1.85 -1.50
N ILE A 32 17.61 2.68 -0.99
CA ILE A 32 16.34 2.23 -0.39
C ILE A 32 15.50 1.47 -1.42
N TYR A 33 15.37 1.97 -2.65
CA TYR A 33 14.64 1.27 -3.71
C TYR A 33 15.22 -0.12 -3.98
N ARG A 34 16.55 -0.24 -4.13
CA ARG A 34 17.20 -1.54 -4.35
C ARG A 34 16.99 -2.51 -3.18
N ILE A 35 17.07 -2.02 -1.95
CA ILE A 35 16.82 -2.81 -0.73
C ILE A 35 15.37 -3.29 -0.71
N ALA A 36 14.41 -2.40 -0.98
CA ALA A 36 12.99 -2.74 -1.07
C ALA A 36 12.76 -3.78 -2.17
N ARG A 37 13.32 -3.59 -3.37
CA ARG A 37 13.20 -4.53 -4.49
C ARG A 37 13.71 -5.92 -4.14
N LYS A 38 14.83 -5.99 -3.41
CA LYS A 38 15.44 -7.25 -2.97
C LYS A 38 14.65 -7.97 -1.88
N HIS A 39 14.04 -7.24 -0.95
CA HIS A 39 13.45 -7.82 0.26
C HIS A 39 11.93 -7.90 0.24
N ALA A 40 11.24 -6.91 -0.34
CA ALA A 40 9.79 -6.91 -0.45
C ALA A 40 9.32 -7.91 -1.52
N GLY A 41 10.05 -8.03 -2.63
CA GLY A 41 9.61 -8.85 -3.77
C GLY A 41 8.17 -8.51 -4.17
N ASP A 42 7.35 -9.55 -4.36
CA ASP A 42 5.92 -9.46 -4.72
C ASP A 42 4.98 -9.75 -3.53
N GLN A 43 5.40 -9.47 -2.30
CA GLN A 43 4.59 -9.72 -1.11
C GLN A 43 3.33 -8.84 -1.11
N PRO A 44 2.10 -9.41 -1.11
CA PRO A 44 0.86 -8.63 -1.19
C PRO A 44 0.67 -7.67 -0.02
N GLN A 45 1.15 -8.07 1.16
CA GLN A 45 1.05 -7.29 2.39
C GLN A 45 2.19 -6.27 2.53
N GLY A 46 3.10 -6.21 1.56
CA GLY A 46 4.33 -5.43 1.65
C GLY A 46 5.35 -5.99 2.64
N TRP A 47 6.39 -5.20 2.91
CA TRP A 47 7.52 -5.55 3.75
C TRP A 47 7.83 -4.44 4.76
N VAL A 48 8.08 -4.82 6.01
CA VAL A 48 8.41 -3.87 7.09
C VAL A 48 9.88 -3.97 7.44
N CYS A 49 10.56 -2.82 7.49
CA CYS A 49 11.96 -2.71 7.89
C CYS A 49 12.15 -1.66 8.98
N ARG A 50 12.90 -2.00 10.04
CA ARG A 50 13.28 -1.03 11.07
C ARG A 50 14.15 0.07 10.47
N VAL A 51 13.97 1.31 10.93
CA VAL A 51 14.74 2.46 10.43
C VAL A 51 16.25 2.29 10.67
N SER A 52 16.64 1.71 11.81
CA SER A 52 18.05 1.40 12.12
C SER A 52 18.65 0.38 11.15
N VAL A 53 17.91 -0.70 10.87
CA VAL A 53 18.35 -1.73 9.91
C VAL A 53 18.43 -1.15 8.50
N LEU A 54 17.49 -0.29 8.12
CA LEU A 54 17.53 0.39 6.83
C LEU A 54 18.75 1.32 6.73
N HIS A 55 19.05 2.07 7.78
CA HIS A 55 20.24 2.93 7.88
C HIS A 55 21.52 2.12 7.65
N GLU A 56 21.69 1.01 8.38
CA GLU A 56 22.82 0.09 8.21
C GLU A 56 22.90 -0.48 6.78
N LYS A 57 21.79 -0.96 6.23
CA LYS A 57 21.73 -1.53 4.86
C LYS A 57 22.03 -0.50 3.78
N THR A 58 21.64 0.76 3.99
CA THR A 58 21.96 1.84 3.04
C THR A 58 23.41 2.26 3.07
N GLY A 59 24.14 1.94 4.15
CA GLY A 59 25.51 2.40 4.38
C GLY A 59 25.62 3.92 4.51
N SER A 60 24.58 4.59 5.00
CA SER A 60 24.59 6.05 5.13
C SER A 60 25.56 6.48 6.23
N GLU A 61 26.49 7.38 5.89
CA GLU A 61 27.44 7.97 6.85
C GLU A 61 26.77 8.98 7.80
N SER A 62 25.55 9.42 7.48
CA SER A 62 24.83 10.37 8.33
C SER A 62 24.41 9.72 9.66
N PRO A 63 24.36 10.46 10.77
CA PRO A 63 23.81 9.96 12.03
C PRO A 63 22.36 9.49 11.86
N LEU A 64 21.95 8.46 12.59
CA LEU A 64 20.62 7.84 12.48
C LEU A 64 19.45 8.85 12.55
N LYS A 65 19.56 9.89 13.38
CA LYS A 65 18.53 10.94 13.48
C LYS A 65 18.39 11.74 12.18
N GLN A 66 19.50 12.06 11.52
CA GLN A 66 19.49 12.77 10.24
C GLN A 66 18.98 11.87 9.12
N PHE A 67 19.40 10.61 9.11
CA PHE A 67 18.86 9.60 8.20
C PHE A 67 17.33 9.46 8.35
N ALA A 68 16.83 9.40 9.59
CA ALA A 68 15.40 9.33 9.85
C ALA A 68 14.65 10.58 9.33
N TYR A 69 15.23 11.77 9.43
CA TYR A 69 14.66 12.98 8.85
C TYR A 69 14.65 12.94 7.31
N LEU A 70 15.75 12.49 6.70
CA LEU A 70 15.81 12.29 5.25
C LEU A 70 14.76 11.27 4.79
N LEU A 71 14.64 10.14 5.50
CA LEU A 71 13.64 9.12 5.22
C LEU A 71 12.22 9.68 5.30
N LYS A 72 11.94 10.61 6.22
CA LYS A 72 10.63 11.28 6.30
C LYS A 72 10.33 12.09 5.05
N ARG A 73 11.35 12.79 4.51
CA ARG A 73 11.22 13.53 3.27
C ARG A 73 11.00 12.60 2.08
N ILE A 74 11.71 11.48 2.02
CA ILE A 74 11.56 10.48 0.97
C ILE A 74 10.14 9.88 0.98
N VAL A 75 9.66 9.49 2.17
CA VAL A 75 8.29 8.97 2.36
C VAL A 75 7.24 10.02 1.98
N ALA A 76 7.45 11.28 2.35
CA ALA A 76 6.52 12.36 2.04
C ALA A 76 6.50 12.74 0.55
N ALA A 77 7.65 12.72 -0.12
CA ALA A 77 7.75 12.96 -1.56
C ALA A 77 7.05 11.84 -2.35
N ASN A 78 7.14 10.61 -1.84
CA ASN A 78 6.56 9.43 -2.47
C ASN A 78 7.02 9.24 -3.93
N ASP A 79 8.28 9.55 -4.22
CA ASP A 79 8.87 9.46 -5.56
C ASP A 79 9.51 8.10 -5.85
N LEU A 80 9.47 7.14 -4.91
CA LEU A 80 10.02 5.82 -5.16
C LEU A 80 9.17 5.08 -6.20
N PRO A 81 9.75 4.67 -7.33
CA PRO A 81 9.05 3.84 -8.31
C PRO A 81 8.60 2.52 -7.68
N ASP A 82 7.55 1.91 -8.21
CA ASP A 82 6.94 0.66 -7.76
C ASP A 82 6.43 0.59 -6.32
N TYR A 83 6.85 1.48 -5.41
CA TYR A 83 6.63 1.34 -3.97
C TYR A 83 5.98 2.59 -3.37
N ASP A 84 4.96 2.37 -2.55
CA ASP A 84 4.47 3.32 -1.57
C ASP A 84 5.11 3.00 -0.21
N LEU A 85 5.55 4.05 0.48
CA LEU A 85 6.19 3.96 1.78
C LEU A 85 5.28 4.57 2.85
N SER A 86 5.24 3.95 4.02
CA SER A 86 4.58 4.53 5.19
C SER A 86 5.35 4.24 6.47
N TYR A 87 5.28 5.13 7.44
CA TYR A 87 5.86 4.89 8.76
C TYR A 87 4.98 3.95 9.56
N THR A 88 5.63 3.03 10.27
CA THR A 88 4.98 2.11 11.19
C THR A 88 5.87 1.85 12.39
N SER A 89 5.37 1.09 13.36
CA SER A 89 6.12 0.64 14.52
C SER A 89 6.15 -0.88 14.52
N THR A 90 7.30 -1.47 14.86
CA THR A 90 7.37 -2.92 15.07
C THR A 90 6.61 -3.32 16.34
N ARG A 91 6.39 -4.62 16.55
CA ARG A 91 5.81 -5.14 17.79
C ARG A 91 6.51 -4.63 19.06
N ASP A 92 7.83 -4.46 18.99
CA ASP A 92 8.64 -3.98 20.12
C ASP A 92 8.65 -2.44 20.24
N GLY A 93 7.82 -1.71 19.49
CA GLY A 93 7.73 -0.25 19.51
C GLY A 93 8.81 0.50 18.72
N ALA A 94 9.75 -0.19 18.08
CA ALA A 94 10.80 0.45 17.29
C ALA A 94 10.24 1.05 15.99
N ALA A 95 10.75 2.23 15.61
CA ALA A 95 10.37 2.90 14.36
C ALA A 95 10.76 2.06 13.14
N ALA A 96 9.82 1.91 12.21
CA ALA A 96 9.96 1.14 10.99
C ALA A 96 9.28 1.84 9.80
N VAL A 97 9.62 1.37 8.61
CA VAL A 97 8.97 1.75 7.36
C VAL A 97 8.36 0.51 6.72
N HIS A 98 7.11 0.65 6.30
CA HIS A 98 6.38 -0.34 5.54
C HIS A 98 6.44 0.04 4.05
N PHE A 99 6.85 -0.92 3.24
CA PHE A 99 6.99 -0.81 1.79
C PHE A 99 5.90 -1.66 1.15
N VAL A 100 5.02 -1.06 0.37
CA VAL A 100 3.95 -1.76 -0.35
C VAL A 100 4.15 -1.51 -1.83
N ARG A 101 4.02 -2.54 -2.67
CA ARG A 101 4.03 -2.30 -4.12
C ARG A 101 2.78 -1.54 -4.54
N ARG A 102 2.92 -0.52 -5.38
CA ARG A 102 1.81 0.32 -5.85
C ARG A 102 0.72 -0.49 -6.54
N ASP A 103 1.09 -1.49 -7.34
CA ASP A 103 0.13 -2.40 -7.98
C ASP A 103 -0.69 -3.24 -6.97
N ALA A 104 -0.08 -3.63 -5.86
CA ALA A 104 -0.77 -4.30 -4.76
C ALA A 104 -1.66 -3.33 -3.98
N ALA A 105 -1.19 -2.11 -3.73
CA ALA A 105 -1.94 -1.06 -3.05
C ALA A 105 -3.19 -0.64 -3.84
N GLU A 106 -3.05 -0.42 -5.15
CA GLU A 106 -4.16 -0.09 -6.06
C GLU A 106 -5.22 -1.20 -6.07
N LYS A 107 -4.80 -2.47 -6.19
CA LYS A 107 -5.74 -3.61 -6.14
C LYS A 107 -6.48 -3.67 -4.81
N ALA A 108 -5.79 -3.44 -3.70
CA ALA A 108 -6.40 -3.42 -2.38
C ALA A 108 -7.43 -2.27 -2.26
N GLN A 109 -7.11 -1.09 -2.78
CA GLN A 109 -8.00 0.08 -2.75
C GLN A 109 -9.22 -0.08 -3.65
N LEU A 110 -9.06 -0.64 -4.85
CA LEU A 110 -10.16 -0.98 -5.75
C LEU A 110 -11.10 -1.99 -5.09
N LYS A 111 -10.55 -3.05 -4.48
CA LYS A 111 -11.33 -4.05 -3.75
C LYS A 111 -12.14 -3.42 -2.61
N ALA A 112 -11.53 -2.52 -1.82
CA ALA A 112 -12.21 -1.81 -0.75
C ALA A 112 -13.33 -0.90 -1.27
N SER A 113 -13.11 -0.23 -2.40
CA SER A 113 -14.10 0.65 -3.03
C SER A 113 -15.31 -0.13 -3.55
N ILE A 114 -15.08 -1.28 -4.20
CA ILE A 114 -16.15 -2.19 -4.66
C ILE A 114 -16.98 -2.69 -3.46
N GLN A 115 -16.31 -3.06 -2.37
CA GLN A 115 -17.00 -3.50 -1.16
C GLN A 115 -17.86 -2.39 -0.55
N ALA A 116 -17.32 -1.17 -0.43
CA ALA A 116 -18.06 -0.02 0.11
C ALA A 116 -19.27 0.36 -0.76
N LEU A 117 -19.16 0.23 -2.09
CA LEU A 117 -20.28 0.41 -3.01
C LEU A 117 -21.37 -0.63 -2.77
N GLY A 118 -21.01 -1.93 -2.69
CA GLY A 118 -21.98 -2.99 -2.40
C GLY A 118 -22.64 -2.85 -1.01
N GLU A 119 -21.90 -2.38 -0.01
CA GLU A 119 -22.45 -2.08 1.32
C GLU A 119 -23.45 -0.90 1.30
N SER A 120 -23.21 0.08 0.43
CA SER A 120 -24.08 1.24 0.22
C SER A 120 -25.35 0.84 -0.52
N GLU A 121 -25.23 0.06 -1.59
CA GLU A 121 -26.37 -0.52 -2.33
C GLU A 121 -27.25 -1.35 -1.39
N ALA A 122 -26.67 -2.27 -0.61
CA ALA A 122 -27.41 -3.08 0.34
C ALA A 122 -28.06 -2.24 1.46
N ARG A 123 -27.57 -1.04 1.77
CA ARG A 123 -28.22 -0.12 2.72
C ARG A 123 -29.47 0.50 2.10
N LEU A 124 -29.35 0.97 0.86
CA LEU A 124 -30.47 1.56 0.12
C LEU A 124 -31.58 0.54 -0.08
N GLU A 125 -31.26 -0.69 -0.49
CA GLU A 125 -32.25 -1.77 -0.63
C GLU A 125 -33.02 -2.05 0.67
N ARG A 126 -32.34 -2.00 1.83
CA ARG A 126 -32.99 -2.17 3.14
C ARG A 126 -33.89 -0.98 3.50
N GLU A 127 -33.51 0.23 3.11
CA GLU A 127 -34.31 1.43 3.34
C GLU A 127 -35.55 1.46 2.42
N GLU A 128 -35.39 1.10 1.14
CA GLU A 128 -36.49 0.91 0.19
C GLU A 128 -37.44 -0.18 0.65
N ALA A 129 -36.95 -1.37 1.03
CA ALA A 129 -37.80 -2.44 1.54
C ALA A 129 -38.59 -2.03 2.79
N ARG A 130 -38.00 -1.21 3.67
CA ARG A 130 -38.68 -0.64 4.83
C ARG A 130 -39.74 0.38 4.40
N SER A 131 -39.44 1.23 3.43
CA SER A 131 -40.39 2.20 2.89
C SER A 131 -41.61 1.51 2.27
N ASP A 132 -41.37 0.48 1.46
CA ASP A 132 -42.41 -0.33 0.83
C ASP A 132 -43.29 -1.05 1.87
N GLU A 133 -42.67 -1.57 2.94
CA GLU A 133 -43.40 -2.19 4.05
C GLU A 133 -44.30 -1.18 4.76
N VAL A 134 -43.79 0.02 5.05
CA VAL A 134 -44.53 1.09 5.71
C VAL A 134 -45.69 1.57 4.84
N GLU A 135 -45.45 1.81 3.54
CA GLU A 135 -46.48 2.14 2.54
C GLU A 135 -47.57 1.05 2.49
N ALA A 136 -47.17 -0.23 2.50
CA ALA A 136 -48.09 -1.37 2.56
C ALA A 136 -48.89 -1.45 3.88
N MET A 137 -48.32 -1.04 5.02
CA MET A 137 -49.08 -0.91 6.28
C MET A 137 -50.12 0.21 6.20
N PHE A 138 -49.75 1.38 5.67
CA PHE A 138 -50.66 2.53 5.54
C PHE A 138 -51.79 2.27 4.56
N SER A 139 -51.53 1.59 3.44
CA SER A 139 -52.55 1.23 2.46
C SER A 139 -53.60 0.28 3.03
N ARG A 140 -53.18 -0.75 3.79
CA ARG A 140 -54.08 -1.67 4.50
C ARG A 140 -54.98 -0.97 5.53
N ARG A 141 -54.47 0.05 6.24
CA ARG A 141 -55.24 0.80 7.24
C ARG A 141 -56.30 1.73 6.63
N ARG A 142 -56.07 2.30 5.44
CA ARG A 142 -57.09 3.11 4.73
C ARG A 142 -58.32 2.29 4.34
N VAL A 143 -58.11 1.06 3.88
CA VAL A 143 -59.22 0.16 3.47
C VAL A 143 -60.12 -0.20 4.65
N ALA A 144 -59.55 -0.39 5.85
CA ALA A 144 -60.30 -0.76 7.05
C ALA A 144 -61.15 0.38 7.68
N THR A 145 -60.92 1.65 7.28
CA THR A 145 -61.59 2.82 7.87
C THR A 145 -62.75 3.35 6.99
N GLY A 146 -62.92 2.80 5.79
CA GLY A 146 -63.89 3.27 4.78
C GLY A 146 -65.22 2.55 4.72
N ASP A 147 -65.53 1.66 5.66
CA ASP A 147 -66.78 0.90 5.70
C ASP A 147 -67.55 1.22 6.99
N ARG A 148 -68.27 2.35 6.98
CA ARG A 148 -69.32 2.72 7.94
C ARG A 148 -70.31 3.68 7.29
#